data_AF-A0A920VGU7-F1
#
_entry.id   AF-A0A920VGU7-F1
#
_cell.length_a   1.000
_cell.length_b   1.000
_cell.length_c   1.000
_cell.angle_alpha   90.00
_cell.angle_beta   90.00
_cell.angle_gamma   90.00
#
_symmetry.space_group_name_H-M   'P 1'
#
loop_
_entity.id
_entity.type
_entity.pdbx_description
1 polymer ?
#
loop_
_entity_poly.entity_id
_entity_poly.type
_entity_poly.pdbx_seq_one_letter_code
_entity_poly.pdbx_strand_id
1 'polypeptide(L)' 'MSAEPYAKAALTWVKMGADIVGGCCEIGPEHIACIRQALDLGQNT' A
#
# COMPACT_ATOMS: atom_id res chain seq x y z
N MET A 1 2.32 -1.44 -14.41
CA MET A 1 2.91 -0.30 -13.67
C MET A 1 3.82 -0.86 -12.58
N SER A 2 4.78 -0.10 -12.06
CA SER A 2 5.59 -0.55 -10.92
C SER A 2 4.78 -0.54 -9.63
N ALA A 3 5.22 -1.29 -8.60
CA ALA A 3 4.51 -1.41 -7.33
C ALA A 3 4.57 -0.16 -6.44
N GLU A 4 5.60 0.66 -6.58
CA GLU A 4 5.92 1.78 -5.70
C GLU A 4 4.85 2.91 -5.69
N PRO A 5 4.27 3.34 -6.84
CA PRO A 5 3.19 4.32 -6.86
C PRO A 5 1.94 3.85 -6.09
N TYR A 6 1.62 2.54 -6.15
CA TYR A 6 0.48 1.97 -5.42
C TYR A 6 0.70 1.99 -3.91
N ALA A 7 1.93 1.72 -3.44
CA ALA A 7 2.28 1.82 -2.03
C ALA A 7 2.11 3.25 -1.49
N LYS A 8 2.47 4.28 -2.28
CA LYS A 8 2.25 5.69 -1.89
C LYS A 8 0.77 6.05 -1.81
N ALA A 9 -0.05 5.55 -2.74
CA ALA A 9 -1.49 5.72 -2.70
C ALA A 9 -2.10 5.04 -1.46
N ALA A 10 -1.69 3.81 -1.17
CA ALA A 10 -2.12 3.06 0.03
C ALA A 10 -1.84 3.82 1.33
N LEU A 11 -0.64 4.41 1.47
CA LEU A 11 -0.31 5.24 2.64
C LEU A 11 -1.23 6.45 2.78
N THR A 12 -1.63 7.05 1.67
CA THR A 12 -2.57 8.17 1.67
C THR A 12 -3.96 7.71 2.11
N TRP A 13 -4.44 6.55 1.63
CA TRP A 13 -5.73 5.99 2.03
C TRP A 13 -5.78 5.68 3.52
N VAL A 14 -4.72 5.09 4.08
CA VAL A 14 -4.64 4.82 5.52
C VAL A 14 -4.66 6.13 6.32
N LYS A 15 -3.95 7.17 5.88
CA LYS A 15 -4.01 8.50 6.50
C LYS A 15 -5.40 9.14 6.45
N MET A 16 -6.23 8.76 5.47
CA MET A 16 -7.63 9.18 5.36
C MET A 16 -8.60 8.30 6.14
N GLY A 17 -8.11 7.30 6.87
CA GLY A 17 -8.93 6.42 7.72
C GLY A 17 -9.35 5.11 7.05
N ALA A 18 -8.68 4.66 5.99
CA ALA A 18 -8.95 3.34 5.44
C ALA A 18 -8.43 2.22 6.38
N ASP A 19 -9.32 1.34 6.81
CA ASP A 19 -8.96 0.19 7.67
C ASP A 19 -8.38 -0.99 6.89
N ILE A 20 -8.75 -1.14 5.60
CA ILE A 20 -8.35 -2.27 4.75
C ILE A 20 -7.89 -1.75 3.39
N VAL A 21 -6.69 -2.18 2.98
CA VAL A 21 -6.13 -1.91 1.65
C VAL A 21 -5.78 -3.23 0.97
N GLY A 22 -6.21 -3.38 -0.28
CA GLY A 22 -5.98 -4.57 -1.09
C GLY A 22 -5.80 -4.24 -2.57
N GLY A 23 -6.01 -5.24 -3.43
CA GLY A 23 -5.84 -5.13 -4.88
C GLY A 23 -7.07 -5.59 -5.66
N CYS A 24 -7.18 -5.13 -6.90
CA CYS A 24 -8.16 -5.62 -7.89
C CYS A 24 -7.39 -6.13 -9.12
N CYS A 25 -7.88 -5.86 -10.33
CA CYS A 25 -7.17 -6.17 -11.57
C CYS A 25 -5.75 -5.56 -11.56
N GLU A 26 -4.78 -6.33 -12.04
CA GLU A 26 -3.37 -5.92 -12.23
C GLU A 26 -2.57 -5.66 -10.94
N ILE A 27 -3.15 -5.87 -9.76
CA ILE A 27 -2.44 -5.80 -8.48
C ILE A 27 -1.99 -7.19 -8.07
N GLY A 28 -0.76 -7.54 -8.48
CA GLY A 28 -0.13 -8.82 -8.13
C GLY A 28 0.48 -8.85 -6.72
N PRO A 29 1.02 -10.01 -6.30
CA PRO A 29 1.64 -10.19 -4.98
C PRO A 29 2.77 -9.18 -4.68
N GLU A 30 3.54 -8.78 -5.70
CA GLU A 30 4.60 -7.77 -5.59
C GLU A 30 4.07 -6.39 -5.16
N HIS A 31 2.87 -6.03 -5.60
CA HIS A 31 2.22 -4.77 -5.22
C HIS A 31 1.79 -4.81 -3.75
N ILE A 32 1.19 -5.93 -3.33
CA ILE A 32 0.78 -6.12 -1.93
C ILE A 32 1.99 -6.14 -0.99
N ALA A 33 3.08 -6.81 -1.38
CA ALA A 33 4.32 -6.83 -0.61
C ALA A 33 4.92 -5.43 -0.45
N CYS A 34 4.94 -4.63 -1.53
CA CYS A 34 5.42 -3.26 -1.51
C CYS A 34 4.54 -2.37 -0.60
N ILE A 35 3.21 -2.50 -0.69
CA ILE A 35 2.26 -1.81 0.20
C ILE A 35 2.52 -2.18 1.65
N ARG A 36 2.67 -3.47 1.96
CA ARG A 36 2.93 -3.94 3.33
C ARG A 36 4.23 -3.36 3.88
N GLN A 37 5.31 -3.40 3.10
CA GLN A 37 6.61 -2.84 3.51
C GLN A 37 6.51 -1.33 3.78
N ALA A 38 5.80 -0.59 2.93
CA ALA A 38 5.61 0.84 3.12
C ALA A 38 4.79 1.17 4.39
N LEU A 39 3.78 0.35 4.70
CA LEU A 39 3.00 0.49 5.94
C LEU A 39 3.86 0.20 7.17
N ASP A 40 4.66 -0.86 7.16
CA ASP A 40 5.54 -1.19 8.29
C ASP A 40 6.57 -0.08 8.59
N LEU A 41 7.10 0.56 7.54
CA LEU A 41 8.04 1.69 7.69
C LEU A 41 7.35 2.99 8.18
N GLY A 42 6.09 3.20 7.81
CA GLY A 42 5.34 4.43 8.12
C GLY A 42 4.58 4.42 9.46
N GLN A 43 4.51 3.28 10.14
CA GLN A 43 3.81 3.11 11.42
C GLN A 43 4.74 3.12 12.64
N ASN A 44 6.06 3.33 12.45
CA ASN A 44 7.07 3.33 13.52
C ASN A 44 7.45 4.75 14.01
N THR A 45 6.52 5.70 13.98
CA THR A 45 6.62 7.08 14.52
C THR A 45 5.27 7.52 15.03
#